data_AF-A0A955U8B0-F1
#
_entry.id   AF-A0A955U8B0-F1
#
_cell.length_a   1.000
_cell.length_b   1.000
_cell.length_c   1.000
_cell.angle_alpha   90.00
_cell.angle_beta   90.00
_cell.angle_gamma   90.00
#
_symmetry.space_group_name_H-M   'P 1'
#
loop_
_entity.id
_entity.type
_entity.pdbx_description
1 polymer ?
#
loop_
_entity_poly.entity_id
_entity_poly.type
_entity_poly.pdbx_seq_one_letter_code
_entity_poly.pdbx_strand_id
1 'polypeptide(L)'
;MSKTKGNVVDPLVVIDQWGADAFRFTLVAFAAQGRDVLWDEKRVEGYHRFSTKIWQALRYCFLQADGYDPDGPMAFGPYEDWIRARTGAAVANVRRALDEYKFNEAATEVYAFAWNELCDWYIELSKATIYDESATFEQKNAVKHTLFETMAVLVRLLHPMMPFFTEEIWSLLPEAIREGEGFVATAPYPQADDYPSDPAVLSEIALLQDLITEIRRIRGEMEIALKVDLVVRVGEEPLYAILQAHERAVWDAVKCRVVLSREVPSFAATGVVSGHKLVIPLEGVVDRDAERSRLDKELTKVVKDVDQLERRLANPGFVDRAPAEVVQEFRDKLDAARQRKDTLAAARARLEAP
;
A
#
# COMPACT_ATOMS: atom_id res chain seq x y z
N MET A 1 26.77 -18.37 -9.27
CA MET A 1 27.12 -19.43 -8.31
C MET A 1 27.80 -20.58 -9.05
N SER A 2 28.86 -21.20 -8.52
CA SER A 2 29.51 -22.35 -9.18
C SER A 2 30.04 -23.37 -8.18
N LYS A 3 29.98 -24.67 -8.54
CA LYS A 3 30.54 -25.77 -7.73
C LYS A 3 32.01 -25.54 -7.40
N THR A 4 32.77 -25.02 -8.36
CA THR A 4 34.20 -24.72 -8.22
C THR A 4 34.51 -23.62 -7.20
N LYS A 5 33.60 -22.66 -6.98
CA LYS A 5 33.76 -21.59 -5.99
C LYS A 5 33.19 -21.94 -4.62
N GLY A 6 32.59 -23.13 -4.46
CA GLY A 6 32.00 -23.57 -3.20
C GLY A 6 30.78 -22.76 -2.74
N ASN A 7 30.21 -21.92 -3.61
CA ASN A 7 29.11 -21.01 -3.27
C ASN A 7 27.78 -21.40 -3.93
N VAL A 8 27.53 -22.71 -4.05
CA VAL A 8 26.28 -23.25 -4.60
C VAL A 8 25.22 -23.27 -3.52
N VAL A 9 24.03 -22.78 -3.86
CA VAL A 9 22.83 -22.96 -3.07
C VAL A 9 22.03 -24.09 -3.70
N ASP A 10 21.65 -25.08 -2.89
CA ASP A 10 20.73 -26.13 -3.34
C ASP A 10 19.31 -25.55 -3.40
N PRO A 11 18.69 -25.46 -4.59
CA PRO A 11 17.34 -24.92 -4.71
C PRO A 11 16.32 -25.74 -3.91
N LEU A 12 16.51 -27.05 -3.73
CA LEU A 12 15.55 -27.89 -3.01
C LEU A 12 15.50 -27.54 -1.52
N VAL A 13 16.63 -27.19 -0.91
CA VAL A 13 16.67 -26.76 0.50
C VAL A 13 15.85 -25.48 0.69
N VAL A 14 15.97 -24.53 -0.23
CA VAL A 14 15.21 -23.27 -0.18
C VAL A 14 13.73 -23.51 -0.44
N ILE A 15 13.41 -24.39 -1.40
CA ILE A 15 12.03 -24.77 -1.74
C ILE A 15 11.34 -25.47 -0.56
N ASP A 16 12.03 -26.38 0.13
CA ASP A 16 11.49 -27.07 1.31
C ASP A 16 11.21 -26.08 2.46
N GLN A 17 12.01 -25.02 2.57
CA GLN A 17 11.85 -24.02 3.63
C GLN A 17 10.79 -22.96 3.33
N TRP A 18 10.72 -22.47 2.08
CA TRP A 18 9.91 -21.30 1.71
C TRP A 18 8.85 -21.55 0.64
N GLY A 19 8.87 -22.71 -0.01
CA GLY A 19 7.97 -23.09 -1.08
C GLY A 19 8.51 -22.78 -2.49
N ALA A 20 8.08 -23.59 -3.46
CA ALA A 20 8.53 -23.50 -4.85
C ALA A 20 8.14 -22.18 -5.51
N ASP A 21 6.94 -21.68 -5.25
CA ASP A 21 6.45 -20.46 -5.87
C ASP A 21 7.14 -19.21 -5.33
N ALA A 22 7.41 -19.15 -4.03
CA ALA A 22 8.20 -18.06 -3.45
C ALA A 22 9.58 -18.00 -4.10
N PHE A 23 10.25 -19.16 -4.21
CA PHE A 23 11.56 -19.27 -4.87
C PHE A 23 11.51 -18.85 -6.35
N ARG A 24 10.54 -19.36 -7.12
CA ARG A 24 10.34 -18.99 -8.53
C ARG A 24 10.10 -17.50 -8.70
N PHE A 25 9.19 -16.94 -7.91
CA PHE A 25 8.87 -15.52 -7.97
C PHE A 25 10.09 -14.65 -7.64
N THR A 26 10.91 -15.03 -6.64
CA THR A 26 12.19 -14.34 -6.37
C THR A 26 13.07 -14.32 -7.60
N LEU A 27 13.30 -15.47 -8.23
CA LEU A 27 14.19 -15.54 -9.38
C LEU A 27 13.66 -14.70 -10.54
N VAL A 28 12.35 -14.75 -10.82
CA VAL A 28 11.75 -13.96 -11.90
C VAL A 28 11.83 -12.46 -11.61
N ALA A 29 11.45 -12.02 -10.41
CA ALA A 29 11.44 -10.60 -10.04
C ALA A 29 12.84 -9.96 -10.06
N PHE A 30 13.89 -10.75 -9.80
CA PHE A 30 15.27 -10.24 -9.76
C PHE A 30 16.10 -10.53 -11.02
N ALA A 31 15.59 -11.35 -11.94
CA ALA A 31 16.23 -11.62 -13.23
C ALA A 31 16.04 -10.47 -14.24
N ALA A 32 16.39 -9.24 -13.83
CA ALA A 32 16.43 -8.12 -14.74
C ALA A 32 17.47 -8.37 -15.85
N GLN A 33 17.08 -8.13 -17.11
CA GLN A 33 17.94 -8.36 -18.26
C GLN A 33 19.31 -7.68 -18.11
N GLY A 34 20.38 -8.43 -18.38
CA GLY A 34 21.75 -7.92 -18.37
C GLY A 34 22.38 -7.69 -17.00
N ARG A 35 21.75 -8.10 -15.90
CA ARG A 35 22.32 -8.00 -14.54
C ARG A 35 22.45 -9.36 -13.87
N ASP A 36 23.53 -9.52 -13.09
CA ASP A 36 23.70 -10.67 -12.22
C ASP A 36 22.67 -10.67 -11.09
N VAL A 37 22.09 -11.84 -10.81
CA VAL A 37 21.21 -12.03 -9.65
C VAL A 37 22.08 -12.31 -8.43
N LEU A 38 22.16 -11.33 -7.53
CA LEU A 38 22.76 -11.54 -6.20
C LEU A 38 21.79 -12.34 -5.34
N TRP A 39 22.24 -13.52 -4.89
CA TRP A 39 21.46 -14.39 -4.03
C TRP A 39 21.28 -13.77 -2.64
N ASP A 40 20.03 -13.71 -2.17
CA ASP A 40 19.66 -13.30 -0.83
C ASP A 40 18.38 -14.03 -0.42
N GLU A 41 18.51 -14.97 0.51
CA GLU A 41 17.41 -15.82 0.96
C GLU A 41 16.29 -15.02 1.65
N LYS A 42 16.60 -13.85 2.24
CA LYS A 42 15.58 -12.98 2.86
C LYS A 42 14.56 -12.48 1.84
N ARG A 43 14.94 -12.43 0.55
CA ARG A 43 14.01 -12.07 -0.53
C ARG A 43 13.01 -13.20 -0.81
N VAL A 44 13.43 -14.45 -0.66
CA VAL A 44 12.54 -15.61 -0.78
C VAL A 44 11.52 -15.61 0.37
N GLU A 45 11.99 -15.35 1.59
CA GLU A 45 11.10 -15.13 2.74
C GLU A 45 10.08 -14.01 2.46
N GLY A 46 10.52 -12.90 1.86
CA GLY A 46 9.65 -11.79 1.45
C GLY A 46 8.52 -12.23 0.52
N TYR A 47 8.80 -13.02 -0.51
CA TYR A 47 7.76 -13.51 -1.43
C TYR A 47 6.94 -14.70 -0.88
N HIS A 48 7.47 -15.42 0.11
CA HIS A 48 6.64 -16.32 0.92
C HIS A 48 5.58 -15.53 1.72
N ARG A 49 5.96 -14.38 2.30
CA ARG A 49 5.00 -13.47 2.96
C ARG A 49 4.01 -12.87 1.96
N PHE A 50 4.42 -12.60 0.73
CA PHE A 50 3.51 -12.19 -0.35
C PHE A 50 2.44 -13.24 -0.64
N SER A 51 2.82 -14.52 -0.74
CA SER A 51 1.87 -15.63 -0.88
C SER A 51 0.87 -15.66 0.29
N THR A 52 1.38 -15.49 1.52
CA THR A 52 0.53 -15.37 2.72
C THR A 52 -0.45 -14.20 2.62
N LYS A 53 -0.03 -13.03 2.12
CA LYS A 53 -0.89 -11.84 1.95
C LYS A 53 -2.03 -12.12 0.97
N ILE A 54 -1.76 -12.74 -0.18
CA ILE A 54 -2.79 -13.14 -1.16
C ILE A 54 -3.76 -14.14 -0.54
N TRP A 55 -3.26 -15.11 0.24
CA TRP A 55 -4.11 -16.06 0.93
C TRP A 55 -5.05 -15.38 1.94
N GLN A 56 -4.58 -14.36 2.67
CA GLN A 56 -5.46 -13.58 3.55
C GLN A 56 -6.52 -12.79 2.77
N ALA A 57 -6.18 -12.24 1.60
CA ALA A 57 -7.14 -11.60 0.72
C ALA A 57 -8.22 -12.59 0.23
N LEU A 58 -7.82 -13.80 -0.16
CA LEU A 58 -8.76 -14.87 -0.52
C LEU A 58 -9.69 -15.23 0.64
N ARG A 59 -9.13 -15.40 1.85
CA ARG A 59 -9.94 -15.67 3.06
C ARG A 59 -10.96 -14.57 3.32
N TYR A 60 -10.60 -13.31 3.08
CA TYR A 60 -11.55 -12.20 3.17
C TYR A 60 -12.67 -12.34 2.14
N CYS A 61 -12.36 -12.69 0.88
CA CYS A 61 -13.39 -12.95 -0.14
C CYS A 61 -14.39 -14.02 0.33
N PHE A 62 -13.89 -15.14 0.87
CA PHE A 62 -14.76 -16.20 1.39
C PHE A 62 -15.55 -15.81 2.64
N LEU A 63 -14.99 -14.96 3.50
CA LEU A 63 -15.72 -14.42 4.64
C LEU A 63 -16.96 -13.65 4.20
N GLN A 64 -16.91 -13.00 3.03
CA GLN A 64 -18.04 -12.24 2.47
C GLN A 64 -18.92 -13.07 1.50
N ALA A 65 -18.63 -14.35 1.30
CA ALA A 65 -19.30 -15.18 0.29
C ALA A 65 -20.76 -15.51 0.63
N ASP A 66 -21.19 -15.38 1.90
CA ASP A 66 -22.56 -15.65 2.28
C ASP A 66 -23.53 -14.72 1.53
N GLY A 67 -24.56 -15.30 0.91
CA GLY A 67 -25.49 -14.57 0.03
C GLY A 67 -24.84 -13.92 -1.20
N TYR A 68 -23.70 -14.45 -1.67
CA TYR A 68 -23.18 -14.14 -3.00
C TYR A 68 -23.98 -14.89 -4.06
N ASP A 69 -24.48 -14.17 -5.07
CA ASP A 69 -25.20 -14.73 -6.20
C ASP A 69 -24.52 -14.28 -7.51
N PRO A 70 -23.76 -15.16 -8.19
CA PRO A 70 -23.06 -14.78 -9.42
C PRO A 70 -24.01 -14.42 -10.57
N ASP A 71 -25.24 -14.93 -10.57
CA ASP A 71 -26.25 -14.67 -11.61
C ASP A 71 -27.28 -13.60 -11.16
N GLY A 72 -27.13 -13.10 -9.93
CA GLY A 72 -28.01 -12.13 -9.32
C GLY A 72 -27.80 -10.70 -9.83
N PRO A 73 -28.74 -9.79 -9.57
CA PRO A 73 -28.57 -8.39 -9.91
C PRO A 73 -27.38 -7.77 -9.17
N MET A 74 -26.68 -6.86 -9.86
CA MET A 74 -25.48 -6.18 -9.37
C MET A 74 -25.57 -4.69 -9.65
N ALA A 75 -25.26 -3.87 -8.65
CA ALA A 75 -25.15 -2.42 -8.78
C ALA A 75 -23.72 -2.01 -8.41
N PHE A 76 -22.87 -1.87 -9.42
CA PHE A 76 -21.46 -1.49 -9.25
C PHE A 76 -21.34 -0.06 -8.72
N GLY A 77 -20.42 0.13 -7.77
CA GLY A 77 -20.09 1.41 -7.19
C GLY A 77 -18.73 1.93 -7.67
N PRO A 78 -18.33 3.12 -7.19
CA PRO A 78 -17.08 3.76 -7.62
C PRO A 78 -15.83 2.94 -7.23
N TYR A 79 -15.90 2.15 -6.15
CA TYR A 79 -14.76 1.31 -5.73
C TYR A 79 -14.57 0.10 -6.65
N GLU A 80 -15.68 -0.51 -7.08
CA GLU A 80 -15.68 -1.63 -8.02
C GLU A 80 -15.18 -1.18 -9.39
N ASP A 81 -15.71 -0.07 -9.90
CA ASP A 81 -15.29 0.49 -11.18
C ASP A 81 -13.82 0.90 -11.15
N TRP A 82 -13.35 1.46 -10.03
CA TRP A 82 -11.95 1.79 -9.82
C TRP A 82 -11.04 0.55 -9.86
N ILE A 83 -11.32 -0.50 -9.07
CA ILE A 83 -10.44 -1.68 -9.05
C ILE A 83 -10.48 -2.43 -10.39
N ARG A 84 -11.61 -2.43 -11.10
CA ARG A 84 -11.69 -2.99 -12.45
C ARG A 84 -10.80 -2.19 -13.41
N ALA A 85 -10.87 -0.86 -13.41
CA ALA A 85 -9.95 -0.02 -14.19
C ALA A 85 -8.47 -0.28 -13.85
N ARG A 86 -8.13 -0.46 -12.57
CA ARG A 86 -6.77 -0.83 -12.13
C ARG A 86 -6.38 -2.23 -12.59
N THR A 87 -7.33 -3.17 -12.63
CA THR A 87 -7.16 -4.53 -13.15
C THR A 87 -6.82 -4.49 -14.63
N GLY A 88 -7.57 -3.74 -15.44
CA GLY A 88 -7.28 -3.56 -16.86
C GLY A 88 -5.88 -2.99 -17.12
N ALA A 89 -5.47 -1.97 -16.34
CA ALA A 89 -4.12 -1.41 -16.42
C ALA A 89 -3.03 -2.44 -16.08
N ALA A 90 -3.21 -3.21 -15.01
CA ALA A 90 -2.28 -4.26 -14.61
C ALA A 90 -2.19 -5.36 -15.69
N VAL A 91 -3.33 -5.80 -16.23
CA VAL A 91 -3.37 -6.78 -17.33
C VAL A 91 -2.59 -6.27 -18.54
N ALA A 92 -2.83 -5.03 -18.98
CA ALA A 92 -2.13 -4.43 -20.10
C ALA A 92 -0.61 -4.36 -19.88
N ASN A 93 -0.19 -3.92 -18.69
CA ASN A 93 1.21 -3.77 -18.33
C ASN A 93 1.93 -5.13 -18.25
N VAL A 94 1.30 -6.12 -17.61
CA VAL A 94 1.85 -7.47 -17.50
C VAL A 94 1.96 -8.14 -18.86
N ARG A 95 0.92 -8.06 -19.69
CA ARG A 95 0.96 -8.62 -21.06
C ARG A 95 2.10 -8.01 -21.87
N ARG A 96 2.22 -6.67 -21.89
CA ARG A 96 3.32 -5.98 -22.57
C ARG A 96 4.68 -6.45 -22.06
N ALA A 97 4.86 -6.56 -20.75
CA ALA A 97 6.11 -7.02 -20.16
C ALA A 97 6.43 -8.48 -20.54
N LEU A 98 5.43 -9.35 -20.60
CA LEU A 98 5.60 -10.73 -21.05
C LEU A 98 5.94 -10.82 -22.55
N ASP A 99 5.26 -10.06 -23.39
CA ASP A 99 5.52 -9.99 -24.84
C ASP A 99 6.93 -9.49 -25.16
N GLU A 100 7.44 -8.56 -24.33
CA GLU A 100 8.80 -8.02 -24.42
C GLU A 100 9.87 -8.86 -23.68
N TYR A 101 9.50 -10.02 -23.13
CA TYR A 101 10.40 -10.89 -22.34
C TYR A 101 11.02 -10.19 -21.11
N LYS A 102 10.30 -9.23 -20.53
CA LYS A 102 10.65 -8.48 -19.31
C LYS A 102 9.94 -9.06 -18.10
N PHE A 103 10.23 -10.33 -17.80
CA PHE A 103 9.54 -11.07 -16.72
C PHE A 103 9.70 -10.43 -15.33
N ASN A 104 10.81 -9.74 -15.07
CA ASN A 104 11.02 -9.00 -13.83
C ASN A 104 10.04 -7.81 -13.69
N GLU A 105 9.72 -7.13 -14.79
CA GLU A 105 8.73 -6.04 -14.81
C GLU A 105 7.32 -6.62 -14.63
N ALA A 106 7.02 -7.74 -15.30
CA ALA A 106 5.75 -8.45 -15.10
C ALA A 106 5.54 -8.84 -13.62
N ALA A 107 6.54 -9.45 -12.97
CA ALA A 107 6.45 -9.81 -11.55
C ALA A 107 6.30 -8.57 -10.65
N THR A 108 7.01 -7.48 -10.95
CA THR A 108 6.92 -6.23 -10.18
C THR A 108 5.52 -5.62 -10.29
N GLU A 109 4.95 -5.60 -11.49
CA GLU A 109 3.61 -5.07 -11.76
C GLU A 109 2.53 -5.89 -11.04
N VAL A 110 2.58 -7.22 -11.15
CA VAL A 110 1.60 -8.10 -10.47
C VAL A 110 1.71 -7.96 -8.95
N TYR A 111 2.93 -7.88 -8.41
CA TYR A 111 3.14 -7.62 -6.98
C TYR A 111 2.51 -6.28 -6.56
N ALA A 112 2.78 -5.21 -7.32
CA ALA A 112 2.26 -3.87 -7.03
C ALA A 112 0.73 -3.85 -7.08
N PHE A 113 0.12 -4.48 -8.09
CA PHE A 113 -1.33 -4.58 -8.20
C PHE A 113 -1.94 -5.34 -7.02
N ALA A 114 -1.43 -6.54 -6.72
CA ALA A 114 -1.94 -7.36 -5.63
C ALA A 114 -1.81 -6.68 -4.27
N TRP A 115 -0.67 -6.06 -4.01
CA TRP A 115 -0.37 -5.47 -2.71
C TRP A 115 -1.00 -4.09 -2.57
N ASN A 116 -0.66 -3.17 -3.47
CA ASN A 116 -0.96 -1.76 -3.31
C ASN A 116 -2.38 -1.41 -3.76
N GLU A 117 -2.94 -2.10 -4.76
CA GLU A 117 -4.28 -1.77 -5.28
C GLU A 117 -5.35 -2.65 -4.64
N LEU A 118 -5.22 -3.97 -4.75
CA LEU A 118 -6.22 -4.91 -4.23
C LEU A 118 -6.22 -4.92 -2.69
N CYS A 119 -5.09 -5.24 -2.08
CA CYS A 119 -5.05 -5.48 -0.64
C CYS A 119 -5.09 -4.21 0.20
N ASP A 120 -4.30 -3.19 -0.14
CA ASP A 120 -4.17 -1.99 0.67
C ASP A 120 -5.32 -1.01 0.48
N TRP A 121 -6.00 -1.05 -0.68
CA TRP A 121 -7.11 -0.15 -1.01
C TRP A 121 -8.43 -0.86 -1.26
N TYR A 122 -8.57 -1.68 -2.32
CA TYR A 122 -9.91 -2.17 -2.69
C TYR A 122 -10.57 -2.97 -1.57
N ILE A 123 -9.85 -3.90 -0.95
CA ILE A 123 -10.38 -4.68 0.18
C ILE A 123 -10.83 -3.76 1.32
N GLU A 124 -10.08 -2.70 1.64
CA GLU A 124 -10.45 -1.78 2.71
C GLU A 124 -11.64 -0.89 2.33
N LEU A 125 -11.70 -0.39 1.10
CA LEU A 125 -12.81 0.43 0.59
C LEU A 125 -14.10 -0.38 0.47
N SER A 126 -14.01 -1.64 0.03
CA SER A 126 -15.15 -2.57 -0.12
C SER A 126 -15.93 -2.77 1.19
N LYS A 127 -15.25 -2.66 2.33
CA LYS A 127 -15.85 -2.82 3.66
C LYS A 127 -16.90 -1.76 3.94
N ALA A 128 -16.75 -0.55 3.37
CA ALA A 128 -17.72 0.51 3.52
C ALA A 128 -19.09 0.06 3.01
N THR A 129 -19.16 -0.59 1.85
CA THR A 129 -20.41 -1.12 1.28
C THR A 129 -20.86 -2.41 1.96
N ILE A 130 -19.94 -3.35 2.22
CA ILE A 130 -20.27 -4.67 2.79
C ILE A 130 -20.91 -4.53 4.18
N TYR A 131 -20.34 -3.69 5.04
CA TYR A 131 -20.83 -3.52 6.40
C TYR A 131 -21.95 -2.48 6.52
N ASP A 132 -22.37 -1.87 5.41
CA ASP A 132 -23.50 -0.95 5.43
C ASP A 132 -24.83 -1.69 5.52
N GLU A 133 -25.54 -1.48 6.62
CA GLU A 133 -26.87 -2.04 6.84
C GLU A 133 -27.90 -1.44 5.86
N SER A 134 -27.64 -0.24 5.35
CA SER A 134 -28.50 0.41 4.36
C SER A 134 -28.16 0.04 2.91
N ALA A 135 -27.00 -0.57 2.65
CA ALA A 135 -26.63 -1.00 1.30
C ALA A 135 -27.53 -2.14 0.82
N THR A 136 -27.96 -2.04 -0.44
CA THR A 136 -28.88 -3.00 -1.04
C THR A 136 -28.19 -4.34 -1.30
N PHE A 137 -29.00 -5.36 -1.59
CA PHE A 137 -28.48 -6.66 -2.00
C PHE A 137 -27.57 -6.52 -3.24
N GLU A 138 -28.01 -5.78 -4.25
CA GLU A 138 -27.31 -5.59 -5.53
C GLU A 138 -25.95 -4.92 -5.35
N GLN A 139 -25.86 -3.94 -4.45
CA GLN A 139 -24.60 -3.26 -4.14
C GLN A 139 -23.62 -4.22 -3.46
N LYS A 140 -24.07 -4.97 -2.44
CA LYS A 140 -23.24 -5.96 -1.76
C LYS A 140 -22.85 -7.10 -2.69
N ASN A 141 -23.75 -7.52 -3.58
CA ASN A 141 -23.48 -8.56 -4.56
C ASN A 141 -22.42 -8.12 -5.57
N ALA A 142 -22.48 -6.86 -6.06
CA ALA A 142 -21.45 -6.29 -6.93
C ALA A 142 -20.06 -6.27 -6.29
N VAL A 143 -19.97 -5.90 -5.00
CA VAL A 143 -18.70 -5.94 -4.25
C VAL A 143 -18.14 -7.35 -4.17
N LYS A 144 -18.97 -8.33 -3.79
CA LYS A 144 -18.57 -9.74 -3.67
C LYS A 144 -18.12 -10.31 -5.01
N HIS A 145 -18.88 -10.04 -6.07
CA HIS A 145 -18.54 -10.42 -7.43
C HIS A 145 -17.17 -9.86 -7.83
N THR A 146 -16.97 -8.55 -7.61
CA THR A 146 -15.74 -7.86 -8.00
C THR A 146 -14.53 -8.34 -7.20
N LEU A 147 -14.68 -8.70 -5.92
CA LEU A 147 -13.63 -9.35 -5.12
C LEU A 147 -13.19 -10.69 -5.74
N PHE A 148 -14.13 -11.55 -6.12
CA PHE A 148 -13.81 -12.83 -6.74
C PHE A 148 -13.28 -12.68 -8.17
N GLU A 149 -13.87 -11.79 -8.99
CA GLU A 149 -13.41 -11.48 -10.36
C GLU A 149 -11.96 -10.99 -10.33
N THR A 150 -11.66 -9.99 -9.48
CA THR A 150 -10.31 -9.44 -9.33
C THR A 150 -9.31 -10.51 -8.86
N MET A 151 -9.70 -11.38 -7.93
CA MET A 151 -8.87 -12.50 -7.48
C MET A 151 -8.59 -13.50 -8.61
N ALA A 152 -9.60 -13.83 -9.42
CA ALA A 152 -9.45 -14.73 -10.57
C ALA A 152 -8.49 -14.17 -11.61
N VAL A 153 -8.53 -12.86 -11.88
CA VAL A 153 -7.55 -12.20 -12.75
C VAL A 153 -6.16 -12.22 -12.15
N LEU A 154 -6.01 -11.86 -10.87
CA LEU A 154 -4.72 -11.87 -10.18
C LEU A 154 -4.06 -13.25 -10.24
N VAL A 155 -4.83 -14.32 -10.00
CA VAL A 155 -4.35 -15.71 -10.06
C VAL A 155 -3.84 -16.07 -11.45
N ARG A 156 -4.56 -15.69 -12.51
CA ARG A 156 -4.12 -15.89 -13.90
C ARG A 156 -2.86 -15.09 -14.23
N LEU A 157 -2.77 -13.84 -13.77
CA LEU A 157 -1.57 -13.01 -13.95
C LEU A 157 -0.35 -13.59 -13.22
N LEU A 158 -0.54 -14.16 -12.03
CA LEU A 158 0.52 -14.77 -11.23
C LEU A 158 0.97 -16.14 -11.73
N HIS A 159 0.09 -16.89 -12.41
CA HIS A 159 0.31 -18.31 -12.71
C HIS A 159 1.64 -18.64 -13.41
N PRO A 160 2.13 -17.85 -14.40
CA PRO A 160 3.43 -18.12 -15.01
C PRO A 160 4.61 -18.12 -14.00
N MET A 161 4.47 -17.36 -12.91
CA MET A 161 5.49 -17.20 -11.87
C MET A 161 5.26 -18.13 -10.67
N MET A 162 4.00 -18.32 -10.26
CA MET A 162 3.60 -19.03 -9.04
C MET A 162 2.58 -20.16 -9.32
N PRO A 163 2.92 -21.18 -10.12
CA PRO A 163 1.95 -22.14 -10.66
C PRO A 163 1.23 -22.99 -9.60
N PHE A 164 1.88 -23.43 -8.52
CA PHE A 164 1.24 -24.36 -7.57
C PHE A 164 0.23 -23.63 -6.67
N PHE A 165 0.64 -22.50 -6.12
CA PHE A 165 -0.19 -21.63 -5.30
C PHE A 165 -1.40 -21.10 -6.04
N THR A 166 -1.22 -20.70 -7.30
CA THR A 166 -2.32 -20.18 -8.13
C THR A 166 -3.34 -21.25 -8.49
N GLU A 167 -2.92 -22.50 -8.75
CA GLU A 167 -3.87 -23.61 -8.97
C GLU A 167 -4.70 -23.90 -7.72
N GLU A 168 -4.08 -23.90 -6.53
CA GLU A 168 -4.81 -24.10 -5.28
C GLU A 168 -5.90 -23.01 -5.12
N ILE A 169 -5.52 -21.72 -5.27
CA ILE A 169 -6.49 -20.63 -5.16
C ILE A 169 -7.61 -20.77 -6.20
N TRP A 170 -7.26 -21.05 -7.46
CA TRP A 170 -8.24 -21.19 -8.53
C TRP A 170 -9.25 -22.30 -8.26
N SER A 171 -8.80 -23.43 -7.71
CA SER A 171 -9.69 -24.53 -7.37
C SER A 171 -10.75 -24.16 -6.33
N LEU A 172 -10.46 -23.16 -5.48
CA LEU A 172 -11.36 -22.68 -4.45
C LEU A 172 -12.36 -21.64 -5.00
N LEU A 173 -12.00 -20.89 -6.03
CA LEU A 173 -12.85 -19.83 -6.58
C LEU A 173 -14.21 -20.38 -7.04
N PRO A 174 -15.30 -19.59 -6.90
CA PRO A 174 -16.61 -20.01 -7.38
C PRO A 174 -16.58 -20.40 -8.86
N GLU A 175 -17.26 -21.49 -9.22
CA GLU A 175 -17.25 -21.99 -10.60
C GLU A 175 -17.70 -20.95 -11.62
N ALA A 176 -18.73 -20.16 -11.28
CA ALA A 176 -19.23 -19.07 -12.13
C ALA A 176 -18.22 -17.95 -12.39
N ILE A 177 -17.14 -17.85 -11.60
CA ILE A 177 -16.07 -16.86 -11.77
C ILE A 177 -14.92 -17.42 -12.61
N ARG A 178 -14.78 -18.76 -12.69
CA ARG A 178 -13.66 -19.38 -13.40
C ARG A 178 -13.91 -19.38 -14.90
N GLU A 179 -13.02 -18.74 -15.63
CA GLU A 179 -13.00 -18.82 -17.09
C GLU A 179 -12.33 -20.13 -17.54
N GLY A 180 -13.11 -21.01 -18.18
CA GLY A 180 -12.65 -22.30 -18.64
C GLY A 180 -12.81 -23.42 -17.61
N GLU A 181 -12.66 -24.66 -18.05
CA GLU A 181 -12.82 -25.84 -17.21
C GLU A 181 -11.48 -26.26 -16.59
N GLY A 182 -11.52 -26.63 -15.30
CA GLY A 182 -10.38 -27.26 -14.62
C GLY A 182 -9.33 -26.26 -14.12
N PHE A 183 -8.15 -26.31 -14.74
CA PHE A 183 -6.91 -25.71 -14.23
C PHE A 183 -6.68 -24.27 -14.74
N VAL A 184 -6.00 -23.45 -13.94
CA VAL A 184 -5.54 -22.10 -14.37
C VAL A 184 -4.65 -22.21 -15.61
N ALA A 185 -3.82 -23.24 -15.67
CA ALA A 185 -2.88 -23.46 -16.78
C ALA A 185 -3.56 -23.53 -18.16
N THR A 186 -4.86 -23.89 -18.20
CA THR A 186 -5.67 -23.98 -19.42
C THR A 186 -6.68 -22.85 -19.57
N ALA A 187 -6.78 -21.96 -18.59
CA ALA A 187 -7.69 -20.82 -18.63
C ALA A 187 -7.21 -19.75 -19.63
N PRO A 188 -8.12 -19.02 -20.30
CA PRO A 188 -7.76 -17.87 -21.11
C PRO A 188 -7.00 -16.81 -20.31
N TYR A 189 -5.90 -16.30 -20.88
CA TYR A 189 -5.15 -15.22 -20.25
C TYR A 189 -5.94 -13.89 -20.35
N PRO A 190 -6.09 -13.12 -19.26
CA PRO A 190 -7.02 -12.00 -19.16
C PRO A 190 -6.70 -10.90 -20.18
N GLN A 191 -7.72 -10.24 -20.75
CA GLN A 191 -7.55 -9.11 -21.67
C GLN A 191 -7.82 -7.79 -20.96
N ALA A 192 -7.09 -6.73 -21.33
CA ALA A 192 -7.26 -5.43 -20.71
C ALA A 192 -8.62 -4.79 -21.06
N ASP A 193 -9.10 -5.04 -22.29
CA ASP A 193 -10.34 -4.46 -22.83
C ASP A 193 -11.60 -4.96 -22.10
N ASP A 194 -11.49 -6.06 -21.35
CA ASP A 194 -12.57 -6.59 -20.50
C ASP A 194 -12.83 -5.69 -19.27
N TYR A 195 -11.90 -4.77 -18.96
CA TYR A 195 -11.92 -3.92 -17.78
C TYR A 195 -11.80 -2.44 -18.17
N PRO A 196 -12.90 -1.81 -18.59
CA PRO A 196 -12.88 -0.43 -19.03
C PRO A 196 -12.47 0.53 -17.92
N SER A 197 -11.85 1.63 -18.30
CA SER A 197 -11.39 2.69 -17.40
C SER A 197 -12.26 3.93 -17.53
N ASP A 198 -12.71 4.45 -16.39
CA ASP A 198 -13.33 5.77 -16.29
C ASP A 198 -12.37 6.77 -15.59
N PRO A 199 -11.82 7.76 -16.31
CA PRO A 199 -10.95 8.77 -15.73
C PRO A 199 -11.57 9.56 -14.57
N ALA A 200 -12.89 9.72 -14.53
CA ALA A 200 -13.59 10.42 -13.45
C ALA A 200 -13.50 9.61 -12.15
N VAL A 201 -13.84 8.32 -12.20
CA VAL A 201 -13.74 7.39 -11.07
C VAL A 201 -12.29 7.28 -10.58
N LEU A 202 -11.32 7.20 -11.49
CA LEU A 202 -9.90 7.15 -11.11
C LEU A 202 -9.47 8.39 -10.32
N SER A 203 -9.94 9.57 -10.74
CA SER A 203 -9.60 10.84 -10.11
C SER A 203 -10.33 11.03 -8.77
N GLU A 204 -11.59 10.58 -8.68
CA GLU A 204 -12.39 10.55 -7.45
C GLU A 204 -11.74 9.67 -6.37
N ILE A 205 -11.37 8.44 -6.72
CA ILE A 205 -10.73 7.53 -5.76
C ILE A 205 -9.30 7.96 -5.44
N ALA A 206 -8.54 8.52 -6.38
CA ALA A 206 -7.21 9.07 -6.09
C ALA A 206 -7.28 10.18 -5.03
N LEU A 207 -8.26 11.08 -5.13
CA LEU A 207 -8.49 12.14 -4.14
C LEU A 207 -8.81 11.56 -2.75
N LEU A 208 -9.64 10.51 -2.69
CA LEU A 208 -9.95 9.79 -1.46
C LEU A 208 -8.72 9.12 -0.85
N GLN A 209 -7.89 8.48 -1.68
CA GLN A 209 -6.64 7.83 -1.26
C GLN A 209 -5.63 8.84 -0.71
N ASP A 210 -5.45 9.97 -1.39
CA ASP A 210 -4.58 11.06 -0.96
C ASP A 210 -5.06 11.62 0.38
N LEU A 211 -6.37 11.84 0.55
CA LEU A 211 -6.96 12.26 1.84
C LEU A 211 -6.65 11.29 2.97
N ILE A 212 -6.96 10.00 2.78
CA ILE A 212 -6.75 8.97 3.79
C ILE A 212 -5.26 8.88 4.16
N THR A 213 -4.38 8.93 3.16
CA THR A 213 -2.94 8.87 3.35
C THR A 213 -2.44 10.08 4.13
N GLU A 214 -2.91 11.28 3.79
CA GLU A 214 -2.53 12.51 4.49
C GLU A 214 -3.02 12.53 5.94
N ILE A 215 -4.23 12.04 6.21
CA ILE A 215 -4.73 11.90 7.58
C ILE A 215 -3.89 10.88 8.37
N ARG A 216 -3.53 9.73 7.76
CA ARG A 216 -2.65 8.74 8.39
C ARG A 216 -1.27 9.33 8.70
N ARG A 217 -0.71 10.12 7.78
CA ARG A 217 0.56 10.83 7.97
C ARG A 217 0.46 11.77 9.17
N ILE A 218 -0.55 12.64 9.21
CA ILE A 218 -0.75 13.60 10.32
C ILE A 218 -0.95 12.86 11.65
N ARG A 219 -1.76 11.79 11.67
CA ARG A 219 -1.93 10.95 12.88
C ARG A 219 -0.60 10.38 13.35
N GLY A 220 0.24 9.88 12.45
CA GLY A 220 1.56 9.34 12.79
C GLY A 220 2.51 10.40 13.34
N GLU A 221 2.56 11.58 12.71
CA GLU A 221 3.43 12.69 13.14
C GLU A 221 3.03 13.25 14.51
N MET A 222 1.72 13.34 14.76
CA MET A 222 1.17 13.84 16.02
C MET A 222 0.94 12.73 17.06
N GLU A 223 1.37 11.49 16.77
CA GLU A 223 1.19 10.29 17.61
C GLU A 223 -0.28 10.05 18.07
N ILE A 224 -1.25 10.43 17.23
CA ILE A 224 -2.68 10.31 17.53
C ILE A 224 -3.14 8.89 17.24
N ALA A 225 -3.51 8.16 18.29
CA ALA A 225 -4.05 6.81 18.18
C ALA A 225 -5.33 6.76 17.32
N LEU A 226 -5.49 5.70 16.53
CA LEU A 226 -6.64 5.52 15.62
C LEU A 226 -8.00 5.56 16.33
N LYS A 227 -8.07 5.16 17.61
CA LYS A 227 -9.29 5.20 18.43
C LYS A 227 -9.79 6.60 18.77
N VAL A 228 -8.99 7.63 18.52
CA VAL A 228 -9.37 9.02 18.76
C VAL A 228 -9.98 9.57 17.48
N ASP A 229 -11.25 9.93 17.55
CA ASP A 229 -11.97 10.50 16.41
C ASP A 229 -11.39 11.86 16.02
N LEU A 230 -11.27 12.09 14.71
CA LEU A 230 -10.81 13.37 14.16
C LEU A 230 -11.90 14.04 13.33
N VAL A 231 -11.78 15.35 13.20
CA VAL A 231 -12.54 16.13 12.21
C VAL A 231 -11.57 16.73 11.22
N VAL A 232 -11.81 16.53 9.93
CA VAL A 232 -11.11 17.20 8.84
C VAL A 232 -12.01 18.29 8.29
N ARG A 233 -11.50 19.51 8.24
CA ARG A 233 -12.16 20.66 7.65
C ARG A 233 -11.62 20.88 6.24
N VAL A 234 -12.52 21.01 5.28
CA VAL A 234 -12.23 21.37 3.89
C VAL A 234 -12.96 22.67 3.53
N GLY A 235 -12.32 23.53 2.74
CA GLY A 235 -12.83 24.87 2.43
C GLY A 235 -13.65 24.98 1.13
N GLU A 236 -13.68 23.92 0.33
CA GLU A 236 -14.21 23.90 -1.04
C GLU A 236 -15.39 22.93 -1.14
N GLU A 237 -16.53 23.43 -1.62
CA GLU A 237 -17.78 22.66 -1.76
C GLU A 237 -17.66 21.44 -2.68
N PRO A 238 -17.03 21.53 -3.88
CA PRO A 238 -16.91 20.35 -4.75
C PRO A 238 -16.11 19.22 -4.10
N LEU A 239 -15.02 19.55 -3.40
CA LEU A 239 -14.23 18.60 -2.64
C LEU A 239 -15.05 18.00 -1.49
N TYR A 240 -15.75 18.84 -0.73
CA TYR A 240 -16.59 18.39 0.37
C TYR A 240 -17.65 17.39 -0.09
N ALA A 241 -18.32 17.65 -1.22
CA ALA A 241 -19.34 16.77 -1.77
C ALA A 241 -18.79 15.38 -2.12
N ILE A 242 -17.62 15.30 -2.76
CA ILE A 242 -16.95 14.02 -3.07
C ILE A 242 -16.62 13.27 -1.78
N LEU A 243 -15.99 13.95 -0.82
CA LEU A 243 -15.57 13.32 0.43
C LEU A 243 -16.75 12.88 1.30
N GLN A 244 -17.86 13.63 1.26
CA GLN A 244 -19.10 13.29 1.94
C GLN A 244 -19.72 12.01 1.34
N ALA A 245 -19.66 11.83 0.01
CA ALA A 245 -20.13 10.60 -0.64
C ALA A 245 -19.34 9.36 -0.18
N HIS A 246 -18.13 9.54 0.35
CA HIS A 246 -17.29 8.47 0.88
C HIS A 246 -17.08 8.55 2.40
N GLU A 247 -17.96 9.23 3.15
CA GLU A 247 -17.79 9.47 4.59
C GLU A 247 -17.50 8.18 5.36
N ARG A 248 -18.21 7.10 5.03
CA ARG A 248 -18.00 5.81 5.66
C ARG A 248 -16.63 5.21 5.41
N ALA A 249 -16.14 5.26 4.17
CA ALA A 249 -14.81 4.77 3.83
C ALA A 249 -13.72 5.55 4.56
N VAL A 250 -13.86 6.88 4.66
CA VAL A 250 -12.96 7.73 5.47
C VAL A 250 -13.04 7.36 6.94
N TRP A 251 -14.25 7.18 7.49
CA TRP A 251 -14.45 6.80 8.88
C TRP A 251 -13.83 5.45 9.22
N ASP A 252 -14.00 4.45 8.36
CA ASP A 252 -13.46 3.11 8.58
C ASP A 252 -11.93 3.08 8.45
N ALA A 253 -11.38 3.81 7.48
CA ALA A 253 -9.94 3.86 7.25
C ALA A 253 -9.16 4.66 8.30
N VAL A 254 -9.73 5.76 8.80
CA VAL A 254 -8.99 6.74 9.63
C VAL A 254 -9.77 7.36 10.79
N LYS A 255 -10.99 6.89 11.10
CA LYS A 255 -11.85 7.41 12.18
C LYS A 255 -11.97 8.93 12.14
N CYS A 256 -12.35 9.44 10.98
CA CYS A 256 -12.44 10.87 10.74
C CYS A 256 -13.76 11.25 10.07
N ARG A 257 -14.34 12.37 10.51
CA ARG A 257 -15.47 13.02 9.83
C ARG A 257 -14.97 14.20 9.04
N VAL A 258 -15.51 14.39 7.84
CA VAL A 258 -15.20 15.54 6.99
C VAL A 258 -16.30 16.58 7.17
N VAL A 259 -15.92 17.85 7.34
CA VAL A 259 -16.86 18.98 7.44
C VAL A 259 -16.43 20.12 6.53
N LEU A 260 -17.42 20.84 6.00
CA LEU A 260 -17.15 22.06 5.25
C LEU A 260 -16.88 23.21 6.21
N SER A 261 -15.64 23.70 6.24
CA SER A 261 -15.25 24.89 6.98
C SER A 261 -13.92 25.45 6.47
N ARG A 262 -13.85 26.78 6.33
CA ARG A 262 -12.62 27.51 6.02
C ARG A 262 -11.87 27.98 7.27
N GLU A 263 -12.46 27.77 8.45
CA GLU A 263 -11.88 28.22 9.71
C GLU A 263 -10.67 27.35 10.07
N VAL A 264 -9.55 28.03 10.36
CA VAL A 264 -8.33 27.42 10.87
C VAL A 264 -8.20 27.79 12.35
N PRO A 265 -8.46 26.85 13.28
CA PRO A 265 -8.20 27.09 14.71
C PRO A 265 -6.72 27.39 14.97
N SER A 266 -6.41 28.04 16.09
CA SER A 266 -5.04 28.33 16.50
C SER A 266 -4.22 27.05 16.69
N PHE A 267 -4.84 25.98 17.18
CA PHE A 267 -4.21 24.67 17.32
C PHE A 267 -4.80 23.64 16.34
N ALA A 268 -4.16 23.55 15.17
CA ALA A 268 -4.55 22.61 14.13
C ALA A 268 -3.33 22.07 13.36
N ALA A 269 -3.44 20.84 12.87
CA ALA A 269 -2.57 20.33 11.81
C ALA A 269 -3.15 20.73 10.44
N THR A 270 -2.26 20.96 9.48
CA THR A 270 -2.65 21.25 8.10
C THR A 270 -1.98 20.29 7.13
N GLY A 271 -2.69 20.00 6.05
CA GLY A 271 -2.24 19.15 4.97
C GLY A 271 -2.66 19.72 3.61
N VAL A 272 -2.10 19.17 2.54
CA VAL A 272 -2.50 19.50 1.17
C VAL A 272 -2.76 18.21 0.41
N VAL A 273 -3.94 18.11 -0.20
CA VAL A 273 -4.37 16.95 -0.99
C VAL A 273 -4.86 17.43 -2.34
N SER A 274 -4.18 16.99 -3.40
CA SER A 274 -4.47 17.38 -4.79
C SER A 274 -4.63 18.90 -5.00
N GLY A 275 -3.85 19.71 -4.25
CA GLY A 275 -3.90 21.18 -4.28
C GLY A 275 -4.89 21.82 -3.30
N HIS A 276 -5.71 21.02 -2.61
CA HIS A 276 -6.68 21.50 -1.64
C HIS A 276 -6.13 21.48 -0.21
N LYS A 277 -6.40 22.53 0.56
CA LYS A 277 -5.98 22.63 1.95
C LYS A 277 -6.91 21.85 2.86
N LEU A 278 -6.33 21.01 3.70
CA LEU A 278 -6.99 20.30 4.79
C LEU A 278 -6.59 20.89 6.14
N VAL A 279 -7.52 20.91 7.08
CA VAL A 279 -7.28 21.39 8.45
C VAL A 279 -7.86 20.40 9.44
N ILE A 280 -7.05 19.92 10.38
CA ILE A 280 -7.46 19.04 11.47
C ILE A 280 -7.32 19.80 12.78
N PRO A 281 -8.43 20.24 13.41
CA PRO A 281 -8.39 20.79 14.76
C PRO A 281 -7.81 19.78 15.74
N LEU A 282 -6.85 20.20 16.56
CA LEU A 282 -6.17 19.33 17.52
C LEU A 282 -6.56 19.62 18.97
N GLU A 283 -7.33 20.67 19.20
CA GLU A 283 -7.83 21.02 20.53
C GLU A 283 -8.70 19.88 21.09
N GLY A 284 -8.38 19.44 22.31
CA GLY A 284 -9.03 18.29 22.96
C GLY A 284 -8.60 16.91 22.44
N VAL A 285 -7.83 16.85 21.34
CA VAL A 285 -7.28 15.61 20.76
C VAL A 285 -5.83 15.40 21.21
N VAL A 286 -5.04 16.48 21.20
CA VAL A 286 -3.63 16.49 21.58
C VAL A 286 -3.46 17.42 22.78
N ASP A 287 -2.82 16.92 23.85
CA ASP A 287 -2.40 17.77 24.96
C ASP A 287 -1.20 18.61 24.49
N ARG A 288 -1.45 19.92 24.29
CA ARG A 288 -0.46 20.87 23.79
C ARG A 288 0.78 20.91 24.68
N ASP A 289 0.64 20.83 26.01
CA ASP A 289 1.77 20.91 26.93
C ASP A 289 2.55 19.58 27.02
N ALA A 290 1.85 18.45 26.91
CA ALA A 290 2.50 17.14 26.79
C ALA A 290 3.26 17.03 25.47
N GLU A 291 2.67 17.46 24.35
CA GLU A 291 3.25 17.44 23.02
C GLU A 291 4.45 18.39 22.91
N ARG A 292 4.30 19.58 23.51
CA ARG A 292 5.42 20.51 23.77
C ARG A 292 6.56 19.77 24.49
N SER A 293 6.27 19.20 25.64
CA SER A 293 7.28 18.48 26.44
C SER A 293 7.93 17.30 25.68
N ARG A 294 7.17 16.60 24.82
CA ARG A 294 7.67 15.51 23.96
C ARG A 294 8.64 16.05 22.92
N LEU A 295 8.24 17.06 22.16
CA LEU A 295 9.08 17.68 21.13
C LEU A 295 10.37 18.27 21.73
N ASP A 296 10.33 18.89 22.92
CA ASP A 296 11.54 19.40 23.59
C ASP A 296 12.53 18.27 23.92
N LYS A 297 12.02 17.15 24.43
CA LYS A 297 12.84 15.97 24.75
C LYS A 297 13.45 15.37 23.50
N GLU A 298 12.68 15.21 22.42
CA GLU A 298 13.18 14.72 21.15
C GLU A 298 14.19 15.66 20.51
N LEU A 299 13.91 16.97 20.50
CA LEU A 299 14.82 17.98 19.97
C LEU A 299 16.14 17.96 20.73
N THR A 300 16.09 17.86 22.06
CA THR A 300 17.29 17.73 22.91
C THR A 300 18.11 16.50 22.54
N LYS A 301 17.46 15.36 22.30
CA LYS A 301 18.15 14.13 21.90
C LYS A 301 18.78 14.25 20.51
N VAL A 302 18.02 14.74 19.52
CA VAL A 302 18.51 14.87 18.14
C VAL A 302 19.61 15.93 18.04
N VAL A 303 19.51 17.05 18.76
CA VAL A 303 20.59 18.03 18.85
C VAL A 303 21.86 17.39 19.40
N LYS A 304 21.75 16.60 20.46
CA LYS A 304 22.91 15.88 21.03
C LYS A 304 23.51 14.86 20.05
N ASP A 305 22.68 14.19 19.25
CA ASP A 305 23.14 13.24 18.23
C ASP A 305 23.85 13.96 17.07
N VAL A 306 23.29 15.08 16.59
CA VAL A 306 23.92 15.97 15.60
C VAL A 306 25.28 16.45 16.12
N ASP A 307 25.35 16.98 17.34
CA ASP A 307 26.60 17.46 17.95
C ASP A 307 27.68 16.35 18.02
N GLN A 308 27.29 15.12 18.35
CA GLN A 308 28.22 13.98 18.40
C GLN A 308 28.73 13.59 17.01
N LEU A 309 27.84 13.53 16.01
CA LEU A 309 28.18 13.20 14.64
C LEU A 309 29.09 14.29 14.02
N GLU A 310 28.76 15.57 14.24
CA GLU A 310 29.58 16.70 13.81
C GLU A 310 30.97 16.67 14.44
N ARG A 311 31.08 16.45 15.75
CA ARG A 311 32.38 16.32 16.43
C ARG A 311 33.21 15.14 15.90
N ARG A 312 32.56 14.03 15.59
CA ARG A 312 33.23 12.83 15.06
C ARG A 312 33.75 13.06 13.64
N LEU A 313 32.96 13.70 12.79
CA LEU A 313 33.33 14.06 11.42
C LEU A 313 34.31 15.25 11.35
N ALA A 314 34.36 16.11 12.37
CA ALA A 314 35.34 17.18 12.48
C ALA A 314 36.72 16.71 12.97
N ASN A 315 36.85 15.46 13.47
CA ASN A 315 38.11 14.90 13.93
C ASN A 315 38.94 14.36 12.74
N PRO A 316 40.08 14.99 12.37
CA PRO A 316 40.90 14.54 11.25
C PRO A 316 41.40 13.10 11.43
N GLY A 317 41.70 12.70 12.68
CA GLY A 317 42.15 11.34 12.99
C GLY A 317 41.10 10.25 12.74
N PHE A 318 39.81 10.60 12.67
CA PHE A 318 38.75 9.67 12.25
C PHE A 318 38.55 9.70 10.74
N VAL A 319 38.45 10.89 10.14
CA VAL A 319 38.22 11.06 8.70
C VAL A 319 39.36 10.48 7.86
N ASP A 320 40.61 10.67 8.31
CA ASP A 320 41.79 10.26 7.55
C ASP A 320 42.14 8.77 7.75
N ARG A 321 41.63 8.14 8.82
CA ARG A 321 41.97 6.74 9.18
C ARG A 321 40.83 5.75 8.95
N ALA A 322 39.58 6.21 8.93
CA ALA A 322 38.44 5.33 8.70
C ALA A 322 38.27 5.04 7.19
N PRO A 323 37.75 3.86 6.82
CA PRO A 323 37.37 3.57 5.44
C PRO A 323 36.38 4.61 4.90
N ALA A 324 36.50 4.96 3.61
CA ALA A 324 35.65 5.98 2.98
C ALA A 324 34.15 5.65 3.10
N GLU A 325 33.76 4.38 2.99
CA GLU A 325 32.37 3.93 3.17
C GLU A 325 31.83 4.23 4.57
N VAL A 326 32.65 4.03 5.60
CA VAL A 326 32.27 4.33 6.99
C VAL A 326 32.12 5.84 7.20
N VAL A 327 33.03 6.64 6.64
CA VAL A 327 32.92 8.10 6.71
C VAL A 327 31.65 8.59 5.99
N GLN A 328 31.32 8.00 4.85
CA GLN A 328 30.10 8.32 4.10
C GLN A 328 28.84 7.95 4.88
N GLU A 329 28.79 6.77 5.49
CA GLU A 329 27.66 6.35 6.34
C GLU A 329 27.42 7.34 7.50
N PHE A 330 28.48 7.87 8.11
CA PHE A 330 28.37 8.88 9.16
C PHE A 330 27.87 10.23 8.63
N ARG A 331 28.24 10.62 7.40
CA ARG A 331 27.72 11.82 6.74
C ARG A 331 26.23 11.68 6.44
N ASP A 332 25.83 10.54 5.88
CA ASP A 332 24.41 10.26 5.58
C ASP A 332 23.58 10.28 6.87
N LYS A 333 24.10 9.72 7.97
CA LYS A 333 23.47 9.80 9.30
C LYS A 333 23.37 11.23 9.83
N LEU A 334 24.38 12.06 9.62
CA LEU A 334 24.35 13.47 10.04
C LEU A 334 23.29 14.25 9.26
N ASP A 335 23.21 14.05 7.95
CA ASP A 335 22.23 14.74 7.11
C ASP A 335 20.80 14.33 7.48
N ALA A 336 20.55 13.03 7.70
CA ALA A 336 19.28 12.54 8.20
C ALA A 336 18.93 13.12 9.58
N ALA A 337 19.90 13.20 10.50
CA ALA A 337 19.70 13.76 11.83
C ALA A 337 19.40 15.27 11.78
N ARG A 338 20.05 16.02 10.88
CA ARG A 338 19.77 17.45 10.65
C ARG A 338 18.38 17.69 10.08
N GLN A 339 17.99 16.92 9.06
CA GLN A 339 16.63 16.99 8.53
C GLN A 339 15.59 16.72 9.62
N ARG A 340 15.80 15.69 10.45
CA ARG A 340 14.93 15.39 11.59
C ARG A 340 14.88 16.55 12.60
N LYS A 341 16.02 17.16 12.91
CA LYS A 341 16.08 18.33 13.81
C LYS A 341 15.24 19.47 13.27
N ASP A 342 15.37 19.79 11.99
CA ASP A 342 14.64 20.89 11.36
C ASP A 342 13.13 20.62 11.34
N THR A 343 12.71 19.38 11.05
CA THR A 343 11.30 18.97 11.14
C THR A 343 10.75 19.12 12.55
N LEU A 344 11.46 18.64 13.57
CA LEU A 344 11.03 18.76 14.97
C LEU A 344 10.99 20.22 15.45
N ALA A 345 11.96 21.05 15.02
CA ALA A 345 11.98 22.48 15.34
C ALA A 345 10.79 23.22 14.70
N ALA A 346 10.47 22.91 13.45
CA ALA A 346 9.31 23.47 12.76
C ALA A 346 7.99 23.03 13.42
N ALA A 347 7.86 21.76 13.80
CA ALA A 347 6.70 21.25 14.53
C ALA A 347 6.55 21.94 15.89
N ARG A 348 7.67 22.14 16.61
CA ARG A 348 7.69 22.85 17.89
C ARG A 348 7.25 24.31 17.74
N ALA A 349 7.75 25.01 16.75
CA ALA A 349 7.36 26.40 16.48
C ALA A 349 5.85 26.52 16.18
N ARG A 350 5.25 25.54 15.49
CA ARG A 350 3.80 25.51 15.24
C ARG A 350 2.96 25.39 16.52
N LEU A 351 3.49 24.77 17.59
CA LEU A 351 2.83 24.73 18.90
C LEU A 351 2.92 26.04 19.67
N GLU A 352 3.75 26.99 19.25
CA GLU A 352 3.92 28.30 19.89
C GLU A 352 3.23 29.43 19.12
N ALA A 353 2.80 29.16 17.87
CA ALA A 353 1.95 30.06 17.13
C ALA A 353 0.63 30.29 17.89
N PRO A 354 0.16 31.55 17.98
CA PRO A 354 -1.02 31.94 18.78
C PRO A 354 -2.33 31.36 18.27
#